data_AF-A0AAV1VES6-F1
#
_entry.id   AF-A0AAV1VES6-F1
#
_cell.length_a   1.000
_cell.length_b   1.000
_cell.length_c   1.000
_cell.angle_alpha   90.00
_cell.angle_beta   90.00
_cell.angle_gamma   90.00
#
_symmetry.space_group_name_H-M   'P 1'
#
loop_
_entity.id
_entity.type
_entity.pdbx_description
1 polymer ?
#
loop_
_entity_poly.entity_id
_entity_poly.type
_entity_poly.pdbx_seq_one_letter_code
_entity_poly.pdbx_strand_id
1 'polypeptide(L)'
;MDADVDGIDVDDDDEDDAGIFSIATDCQSEDDDTLTGEDCVLSAVHTKRTAVDKDESAEEFLLTHEAAVRFVQDSIADALDRQKRNADKYGREIILSFDTGGLFLLSTVNLPKHAVTNVGSSKLLPRYIGPFRVLRRMGNAYTIELPRKMRTHPTFYVGRLRQ
;
A
#
# COMPACT_ATOMS: atom_id res chain seq x y z
N MET A 1 33.20 11.24 -30.22
CA MET A 1 31.93 10.78 -30.86
C MET A 1 31.25 10.00 -29.78
N ASP A 2 30.68 10.78 -28.85
CA ASP A 2 30.00 10.31 -27.67
C ASP A 2 28.58 9.99 -28.13
N ALA A 3 28.18 8.74 -27.98
CA ALA A 3 26.82 8.30 -28.27
C ALA A 3 26.00 8.53 -27.00
N ASP A 4 25.13 9.52 -27.04
CA ASP A 4 24.05 9.72 -26.10
C ASP A 4 23.16 8.45 -26.09
N VAL A 5 23.07 7.80 -24.93
CA VAL A 5 22.03 6.80 -24.67
C VAL A 5 20.83 7.61 -24.20
N ASP A 6 19.89 7.84 -25.12
CA ASP A 6 18.59 8.42 -24.83
C ASP A 6 17.92 7.65 -23.69
N GLY A 7 17.51 8.40 -22.67
CA GLY A 7 16.70 7.90 -21.59
C GLY A 7 15.40 7.35 -22.17
N ILE A 8 15.16 6.06 -21.94
CA ILE A 8 13.84 5.48 -22.13
C ILE A 8 13.00 6.00 -20.97
N ASP A 9 12.22 7.05 -21.23
CA ASP A 9 11.04 7.38 -20.44
C ASP A 9 10.10 6.19 -20.56
N VAL A 10 10.08 5.36 -19.52
CA VAL A 10 9.08 4.29 -19.37
C VAL A 10 7.79 5.00 -19.01
N ASP A 11 6.93 5.16 -20.02
CA ASP A 11 5.57 5.68 -19.86
C ASP A 11 4.86 4.94 -18.71
N ASP A 12 4.38 5.74 -17.76
CA ASP A 12 3.51 5.37 -16.65
C ASP A 12 2.16 4.87 -17.20
N ASP A 13 2.08 3.60 -17.59
CA ASP A 13 0.79 2.93 -17.80
C ASP A 13 0.28 2.38 -16.46
N ASP A 14 -0.75 3.07 -15.96
CA ASP A 14 -1.63 2.69 -14.87
C ASP A 14 -2.17 1.25 -15.04
N GLU A 15 -1.84 0.35 -14.13
CA GLU A 15 -2.60 -0.90 -13.93
C GLU A 15 -2.92 -1.09 -12.45
N ASP A 16 -4.22 -1.31 -12.22
CA ASP A 16 -4.91 -1.44 -10.95
C ASP A 16 -4.40 -2.66 -10.14
N ASP A 17 -3.94 -2.47 -8.90
CA ASP A 17 -3.81 -3.59 -7.96
C ASP A 17 -4.43 -3.28 -6.59
N ALA A 18 -5.63 -3.83 -6.44
CA ALA A 18 -6.36 -3.92 -5.20
C ALA A 18 -5.81 -5.05 -4.32
N GLY A 19 -5.01 -4.70 -3.30
CA GLY A 19 -4.77 -5.53 -2.10
C GLY A 19 -3.97 -6.82 -2.33
N ILE A 20 -3.06 -7.22 -1.44
CA ILE A 20 -3.38 -7.73 -0.11
C ILE A 20 -2.15 -7.56 0.80
N PHE A 21 -2.46 -7.28 2.05
CA PHE A 21 -1.60 -7.00 3.18
C PHE A 21 -0.92 -8.26 3.76
N SER A 22 0.28 -8.06 4.31
CA SER A 22 0.98 -8.83 5.35
C SER A 22 1.52 -10.22 5.05
N ILE A 23 2.82 -10.39 5.30
CA ILE A 23 3.28 -11.34 6.32
C ILE A 23 4.56 -10.85 6.99
N ALA A 24 4.48 -10.68 8.31
CA ALA A 24 5.63 -10.57 9.21
C ALA A 24 6.14 -11.97 9.53
N THR A 25 7.46 -12.15 9.55
CA THR A 25 8.11 -13.22 10.32
C THR A 25 9.49 -12.74 10.79
N ASP A 26 9.56 -12.39 12.07
CA ASP A 26 10.74 -12.58 12.91
C ASP A 26 10.91 -14.09 13.14
N CYS A 27 12.14 -14.61 12.98
CA CYS A 27 12.56 -15.89 13.57
C CYS A 27 14.07 -15.80 13.89
N GLN A 28 14.38 -15.62 15.17
CA GLN A 28 15.69 -15.88 15.76
C GLN A 28 15.83 -17.38 16.07
N SER A 29 17.02 -17.95 15.85
CA SER A 29 17.56 -18.99 16.74
C SER A 29 19.09 -19.08 16.58
N GLU A 30 19.72 -19.17 17.75
CA GLU A 30 21.14 -19.41 18.04
C GLU A 30 21.53 -20.85 17.68
N ASP A 31 22.82 -21.12 17.41
CA ASP A 31 23.50 -22.34 17.85
C ASP A 31 25.03 -22.14 17.80
N ASP A 32 25.61 -22.21 19.00
CA ASP A 32 27.03 -22.35 19.34
C ASP A 32 27.55 -23.75 18.92
N ASP A 33 28.82 -23.87 18.50
CA ASP A 33 29.63 -25.03 18.89
C ASP A 33 31.14 -24.80 18.65
N THR A 34 31.90 -24.96 19.73
CA THR A 34 33.35 -24.80 19.84
C THR A 34 34.02 -26.16 19.70
N LEU A 35 35.04 -26.37 18.85
CA LEU A 35 36.09 -27.38 19.10
C LEU A 35 37.45 -27.04 18.44
N THR A 36 38.48 -27.50 19.13
CA THR A 36 39.88 -27.05 19.20
C THR A 36 40.81 -27.62 18.14
N GLY A 37 41.98 -26.98 18.00
CA GLY A 37 43.01 -27.32 17.03
C GLY A 37 43.89 -28.54 17.37
N GLU A 38 44.82 -28.73 16.42
CA GLU A 38 45.92 -29.71 16.35
C GLU A 38 45.59 -31.04 15.66
N ASP A 39 45.93 -31.12 14.37
CA ASP A 39 46.74 -32.23 13.85
C ASP A 39 47.36 -31.86 12.48
N CYS A 40 48.60 -31.39 12.56
CA CYS A 40 49.50 -31.16 11.44
C CYS A 40 50.37 -32.42 11.24
N VAL A 41 50.21 -33.12 10.12
CA VAL A 41 51.29 -33.95 9.55
C VAL A 41 51.18 -34.00 8.03
N LEU A 42 52.00 -33.17 7.39
CA LEU A 42 52.50 -33.33 6.04
C LEU A 42 53.08 -34.74 5.84
N SER A 43 52.61 -35.50 4.85
CA SER A 43 53.49 -36.24 3.93
C SER A 43 52.72 -36.84 2.75
N ALA A 44 53.43 -36.99 1.63
CA ALA A 44 53.06 -37.69 0.40
C ALA A 44 52.34 -36.87 -0.68
N VAL A 45 53.18 -36.16 -1.43
CA VAL A 45 52.91 -35.59 -2.74
C VAL A 45 52.44 -36.68 -3.72
N HIS A 46 51.45 -36.35 -4.57
CA HIS A 46 50.94 -37.09 -5.74
C HIS A 46 49.86 -38.17 -5.50
N THR A 47 48.67 -37.77 -5.07
CA THR A 47 47.38 -38.23 -5.64
C THR A 47 46.23 -37.34 -5.15
N LYS A 48 46.16 -36.08 -5.61
CA LYS A 48 44.91 -35.31 -5.58
C LYS A 48 44.76 -34.52 -6.87
N ARG A 49 44.61 -35.27 -7.96
CA ARG A 49 43.73 -34.84 -9.05
C ARG A 49 42.33 -35.14 -8.54
N THR A 50 41.61 -34.14 -8.03
CA THR A 50 40.14 -33.98 -8.08
C THR A 50 39.71 -32.86 -7.13
N ALA A 51 38.86 -31.96 -7.65
CA ALA A 51 38.03 -30.98 -6.95
C ALA A 51 38.67 -29.63 -6.59
N VAL A 52 38.86 -28.78 -7.61
CA VAL A 52 38.80 -27.31 -7.44
C VAL A 52 37.63 -26.74 -8.26
N ASP A 53 37.17 -27.44 -9.30
CA ASP A 53 36.14 -26.94 -10.22
C ASP A 53 34.67 -27.15 -9.77
N LYS A 54 34.42 -27.71 -8.57
CA LYS A 54 33.06 -27.97 -8.08
C LYS A 54 32.49 -26.85 -7.21
N ASP A 55 33.37 -26.04 -6.62
CA ASP A 55 32.97 -24.98 -5.69
C ASP A 55 32.74 -23.66 -6.43
N GLU A 56 33.42 -23.41 -7.56
CA GLU A 56 33.21 -22.20 -8.38
C GLU A 56 31.77 -22.09 -8.92
N SER A 57 31.18 -23.20 -9.38
CA SER A 57 29.79 -23.20 -9.85
C SER A 57 28.77 -23.03 -8.71
N ALA A 58 29.11 -23.50 -7.51
CA ALA A 58 28.28 -23.30 -6.32
C ALA A 58 28.37 -21.85 -5.83
N GLU A 59 29.57 -21.26 -5.84
CA GLU A 59 29.81 -19.86 -5.51
C GLU A 59 29.12 -18.91 -6.49
N GLU A 60 29.18 -19.18 -7.80
CA GLU A 60 28.45 -18.39 -8.81
C GLU A 60 26.93 -18.45 -8.59
N PHE A 61 26.39 -19.62 -8.25
CA PHE A 61 24.96 -19.77 -7.94
C PHE A 61 24.55 -18.99 -6.69
N LEU A 62 25.37 -18.99 -5.63
CA LEU A 62 25.10 -18.23 -4.42
C LEU A 62 25.17 -16.72 -4.68
N LEU A 63 26.18 -16.26 -5.42
CA LEU A 63 26.33 -14.84 -5.77
C LEU A 63 25.16 -14.34 -6.62
N THR A 64 24.73 -15.13 -7.61
CA THR A 64 23.57 -14.78 -8.45
C THR A 64 22.27 -14.80 -7.66
N HIS A 65 22.09 -15.75 -6.75
CA HIS A 65 20.93 -15.81 -5.87
C HIS A 65 20.89 -14.63 -4.90
N GLU A 66 22.01 -14.29 -4.26
CA GLU A 66 22.11 -13.11 -3.39
C GLU A 66 21.82 -11.81 -4.15
N ALA A 67 22.34 -11.67 -5.37
CA ALA A 67 22.05 -10.54 -6.23
C ALA A 67 20.55 -10.45 -6.57
N ALA A 68 19.91 -11.58 -6.88
CA ALA A 68 18.47 -11.64 -7.17
C ALA A 68 17.62 -11.27 -5.94
N VAL A 69 17.97 -11.79 -4.76
CA VAL A 69 17.27 -11.45 -3.51
C VAL A 69 17.41 -9.97 -3.17
N ARG A 70 18.62 -9.41 -3.30
CA ARG A 70 18.88 -7.99 -3.07
C ARG A 70 18.10 -7.12 -4.05
N PHE A 71 18.08 -7.48 -5.34
CA PHE A 71 17.31 -6.77 -6.34
C PHE A 71 15.81 -6.73 -6.00
N VAL A 72 15.23 -7.86 -5.58
CA VAL A 72 13.83 -7.91 -5.15
C VAL A 72 13.60 -7.02 -3.93
N GLN A 73 14.47 -7.08 -2.92
CA GLN A 73 14.36 -6.25 -1.72
C GLN A 73 14.45 -4.75 -2.03
N ASP A 74 15.40 -4.34 -2.88
CA ASP A 74 15.59 -2.95 -3.29
C ASP A 74 14.37 -2.46 -4.09
N SER A 75 13.84 -3.28 -5.00
CA SER A 75 12.64 -2.93 -5.77
C SER A 75 11.40 -2.75 -4.88
N ILE A 76 11.26 -3.56 -3.83
CA ILE A 76 10.18 -3.42 -2.84
C ILE A 76 10.37 -2.14 -2.02
N ALA A 77 11.59 -1.87 -1.56
CA ALA A 77 11.90 -0.66 -0.80
C ALA A 77 11.57 0.60 -1.62
N ASP A 78 11.97 0.62 -2.89
CA ASP A 78 11.66 1.72 -3.82
C ASP A 78 10.16 1.89 -4.03
N ALA A 79 9.43 0.78 -4.20
CA ALA A 79 7.98 0.80 -4.35
C ALA A 79 7.28 1.36 -3.10
N LEU A 80 7.72 0.93 -1.91
CA LEU A 80 7.20 1.45 -0.63
C LEU A 80 7.49 2.93 -0.46
N ASP A 81 8.68 3.39 -0.83
CA ASP A 81 9.02 4.81 -0.80
C ASP A 81 8.18 5.63 -1.80
N ARG A 82 7.89 5.10 -2.98
CA ARG A 82 6.94 5.72 -3.93
C ARG A 82 5.55 5.83 -3.33
N GLN A 83 5.04 4.75 -2.74
CA GLN A 83 3.75 4.75 -2.06
C GLN A 83 3.71 5.76 -0.91
N LYS A 84 4.77 5.83 -0.09
CA LYS A 84 4.89 6.79 1.00
C LYS A 84 4.89 8.22 0.50
N ARG A 85 5.71 8.55 -0.51
CA ARG A 85 5.72 9.90 -1.12
C ARG A 85 4.36 10.28 -1.69
N ASN A 86 3.68 9.35 -2.36
CA ASN A 86 2.34 9.57 -2.89
C ASN A 86 1.31 9.77 -1.77
N ALA A 87 1.38 8.94 -0.73
CA ALA A 87 0.54 9.05 0.45
C ALA A 87 0.84 10.32 1.27
N ASP A 88 2.06 10.82 1.33
CA ASP A 88 2.37 12.06 2.04
C ASP A 88 1.95 13.28 1.21
N LYS A 89 2.10 13.21 -0.11
CA LYS A 89 1.72 14.29 -1.05
C LYS A 89 0.21 14.43 -1.22
N TYR A 90 -0.53 13.33 -1.25
CA TYR A 90 -1.98 13.30 -1.51
C TYR A 90 -2.79 12.68 -0.37
N GLY A 91 -2.15 12.33 0.75
CA GLY A 91 -2.80 11.65 1.86
C GLY A 91 -3.82 12.53 2.53
N ARG A 92 -5.10 12.15 2.36
CA ARG A 92 -6.29 12.33 3.21
C ARG A 92 -6.45 13.63 4.01
N GLU A 93 -5.72 14.70 3.75
CA GLU A 93 -6.12 16.02 4.19
C GLU A 93 -7.32 16.40 3.33
N ILE A 94 -8.50 16.11 3.85
CA ILE A 94 -9.72 16.60 3.24
C ILE A 94 -9.81 18.08 3.59
N ILE A 95 -9.32 18.91 2.66
CA ILE A 95 -9.27 20.37 2.74
C ILE A 95 -10.68 21.00 2.74
N LEU A 96 -11.74 20.20 2.56
CA LEU A 96 -13.12 20.67 2.61
C LEU A 96 -13.57 20.94 4.05
N SER A 97 -13.21 22.11 4.57
CA SER A 97 -13.85 22.67 5.76
C SER A 97 -15.14 23.39 5.36
N PHE A 98 -16.25 23.00 5.98
CA PHE A 98 -17.56 23.59 5.79
C PHE A 98 -17.94 24.42 7.00
N ASP A 99 -18.59 25.57 6.77
CA ASP A 99 -19.13 26.39 7.84
C ASP A 99 -20.35 25.73 8.48
N THR A 100 -20.42 25.80 9.80
CA THR A 100 -21.57 25.30 10.55
C THR A 100 -22.78 26.19 10.28
N GLY A 101 -23.95 25.61 10.04
CA GLY A 101 -25.16 26.33 9.67
C GLY A 101 -25.41 26.47 8.17
N GLY A 102 -24.45 26.11 7.31
CA GLY A 102 -24.66 26.02 5.88
C GLY A 102 -25.64 24.90 5.48
N LEU A 103 -26.23 25.05 4.30
CA LEU A 103 -27.09 24.04 3.67
C LEU A 103 -26.24 23.20 2.73
N PHE A 104 -26.28 21.88 2.90
CA PHE A 104 -25.48 20.93 2.15
C PHE A 104 -26.34 19.82 1.59
N LEU A 105 -26.00 19.38 0.38
CA LEU A 105 -26.58 18.21 -0.24
C LEU A 105 -25.87 16.94 0.25
N LEU A 106 -26.65 15.92 0.62
CA LEU A 106 -26.13 14.62 1.04
C LEU A 106 -26.09 13.66 -0.15
N SER A 107 -24.96 12.98 -0.34
CA SER A 107 -24.81 11.94 -1.36
C SER A 107 -25.68 10.71 -1.07
N THR A 108 -26.36 10.21 -2.10
CA THR A 108 -27.19 8.99 -2.01
C THR A 108 -26.42 7.69 -2.15
N VAL A 109 -25.13 7.75 -2.49
CA VAL A 109 -24.25 6.58 -2.58
C VAL A 109 -24.24 5.87 -1.22
N ASN A 110 -24.42 4.55 -1.19
CA ASN A 110 -24.43 3.74 0.05
C ASN A 110 -25.42 4.20 1.14
N LEU A 111 -26.40 5.05 0.81
CA LEU A 111 -27.50 5.34 1.73
C LEU A 111 -28.48 4.16 1.72
N PRO A 112 -29.17 3.88 2.84
CA PRO A 112 -30.19 2.85 2.86
C PRO A 112 -31.29 3.18 1.85
N LYS A 113 -31.79 2.16 1.13
CA LYS A 113 -32.87 2.34 0.14
C LYS A 113 -34.14 2.97 0.72
N HIS A 114 -34.37 2.81 2.03
CA HIS A 114 -35.50 3.39 2.75
C HIS A 114 -35.25 4.84 3.22
N ALA A 115 -34.00 5.31 3.17
CA ALA A 115 -33.63 6.66 3.60
C ALA A 115 -33.81 7.67 2.47
N VAL A 116 -33.63 7.26 1.22
CA VAL A 116 -34.00 8.07 0.07
C VAL A 116 -35.49 7.86 -0.19
N THR A 117 -36.20 8.92 -0.60
CA THR A 117 -37.64 8.89 -0.87
C THR A 117 -38.03 7.69 -1.76
N ASN A 118 -39.29 7.25 -1.68
CA ASN A 118 -39.89 6.05 -2.31
C ASN A 118 -39.80 5.94 -3.86
N VAL A 119 -38.84 6.61 -4.50
CA VAL A 119 -38.53 6.51 -5.92
C VAL A 119 -37.80 5.18 -6.16
N GLY A 120 -38.58 4.09 -6.17
CA GLY A 120 -38.24 2.77 -6.71
C GLY A 120 -36.75 2.36 -6.71
N SER A 121 -36.21 2.13 -7.91
CA SER A 121 -34.87 1.57 -8.12
C SER A 121 -33.77 2.61 -7.92
N SER A 122 -32.61 2.17 -7.42
CA SER A 122 -31.45 3.03 -7.17
C SER A 122 -30.92 3.75 -8.42
N LYS A 123 -31.29 3.29 -9.62
CA LYS A 123 -30.85 3.84 -10.91
C LYS A 123 -31.52 5.16 -11.27
N LEU A 124 -32.70 5.45 -10.71
CA LEU A 124 -33.45 6.68 -10.97
C LEU A 124 -33.31 7.70 -9.83
N LEU A 125 -32.53 7.39 -8.79
CA LEU A 125 -32.31 8.29 -7.68
C LEU A 125 -31.33 9.40 -8.07
N PRO A 126 -31.59 10.65 -7.68
CA PRO A 126 -30.59 11.72 -7.75
C PRO A 126 -29.32 11.32 -7.00
N ARG A 127 -28.15 11.71 -7.50
CA ARG A 127 -26.85 11.48 -6.84
C ARG A 127 -26.74 12.18 -5.48
N TYR A 128 -27.44 13.30 -5.34
CA TYR A 128 -27.50 14.09 -4.11
C TYR A 128 -28.93 14.45 -3.75
N ILE A 129 -29.23 14.44 -2.46
CA ILE A 129 -30.56 14.75 -1.91
C ILE A 129 -30.46 15.93 -0.97
N GLY A 130 -31.52 16.76 -1.00
CA GLY A 130 -31.95 17.69 0.05
C GLY A 130 -30.90 18.68 0.60
N PRO A 131 -31.20 19.98 0.69
CA PRO A 131 -30.39 20.85 1.53
C PRO A 131 -30.62 20.47 3.01
N PHE A 132 -29.61 19.90 3.64
CA PHE A 132 -29.59 19.64 5.07
C PHE A 132 -28.67 20.64 5.76
N ARG A 133 -29.10 21.13 6.91
CA ARG A 133 -28.32 22.08 7.70
C ARG A 133 -27.26 21.35 8.50
N VAL A 134 -26.01 21.81 8.43
CA VAL A 134 -24.93 21.31 9.29
C VAL A 134 -25.09 21.87 10.70
N LEU A 135 -25.17 21.00 11.69
CA LEU A 135 -25.31 21.34 13.11
C LEU A 135 -23.96 21.46 13.81
N ARG A 136 -23.04 20.53 13.53
CA ARG A 136 -21.74 20.47 14.22
C ARG A 136 -20.69 19.75 13.38
N ARG A 137 -19.44 20.23 13.43
CA ARG A 137 -18.24 19.56 12.92
C ARG A 137 -17.61 18.66 13.98
N MET A 138 -17.28 17.43 13.58
CA MET A 138 -16.60 16.39 14.35
C MET A 138 -15.37 15.91 13.56
N GLY A 139 -14.30 16.72 13.54
CA GLY A 139 -13.11 16.46 12.73
C GLY A 139 -13.42 16.46 11.23
N ASN A 140 -13.35 15.28 10.60
CA ASN A 140 -13.65 15.04 9.18
C ASN A 140 -15.11 14.59 8.95
N ALA A 141 -15.93 14.54 10.00
CA ALA A 141 -17.34 14.21 9.92
C ALA A 141 -18.20 15.39 10.35
N TYR A 142 -19.38 15.53 9.77
CA TYR A 142 -20.33 16.59 10.06
C TYR A 142 -21.66 15.97 10.46
N THR A 143 -22.26 16.51 11.51
CA THR A 143 -23.62 16.16 11.91
C THR A 143 -24.58 17.11 11.24
N ILE A 144 -25.53 16.58 10.49
CA ILE A 144 -26.55 17.35 9.77
C ILE A 144 -27.94 17.09 10.35
N GLU A 145 -28.84 18.04 10.12
CA GLU A 145 -30.24 17.95 10.54
C GLU A 145 -31.02 17.02 9.62
N LEU A 146 -31.09 15.74 9.99
CA LEU A 146 -31.83 14.71 9.24
C LEU A 146 -33.31 14.65 9.66
N PRO A 147 -34.26 14.56 8.71
CA PRO A 147 -35.64 14.24 9.02
C PRO A 147 -35.75 12.87 9.69
N ARG A 148 -36.56 12.75 10.75
CA ARG A 148 -36.78 11.49 11.49
C ARG A 148 -37.27 10.31 10.62
N LYS A 149 -37.83 10.60 9.43
CA LYS A 149 -38.24 9.60 8.44
C LYS A 149 -37.04 8.81 7.88
N MET A 150 -35.89 9.47 7.76
CA MET A 150 -34.63 8.84 7.39
C MET A 150 -34.07 8.16 8.64
N ARG A 151 -34.29 6.85 8.79
CA ARG A 151 -33.80 6.03 9.90
C ARG A 151 -32.28 5.78 9.78
N THR A 152 -31.51 6.83 9.53
CA THR A 152 -30.06 6.82 9.30
C THR A 152 -29.39 7.73 10.32
N HIS A 153 -28.15 7.41 10.69
CA HIS A 153 -27.37 8.24 11.60
C HIS A 153 -27.10 9.64 11.01
N PRO A 154 -27.24 10.74 11.76
CA PRO A 154 -27.12 12.10 11.23
C PRO A 154 -25.68 12.56 10.96
N THR A 155 -24.67 11.78 11.36
CA THR A 155 -23.25 12.12 11.15
C THR A 155 -22.70 11.47 9.88
N PHE A 156 -22.15 12.29 8.99
CA PHE A 156 -21.59 11.87 7.70
C PHE A 156 -20.17 12.38 7.51
N TYR A 157 -19.36 11.60 6.81
CA TYR A 157 -18.03 12.03 6.36
C TYR A 157 -18.13 13.19 5.36
N VAL A 158 -17.20 14.14 5.45
CA VAL A 158 -17.11 15.34 4.61
C VAL A 158 -17.26 15.09 3.11
N GLY A 159 -16.67 14.02 2.57
CA GLY A 159 -16.77 13.67 1.14
C GLY A 159 -18.16 13.20 0.69
N ARG A 160 -19.11 13.03 1.62
CA ARG A 160 -20.52 12.74 1.32
C ARG A 160 -21.39 13.98 1.27
N LEU A 161 -20.86 15.15 1.64
CA LEU A 161 -21.55 16.42 1.62
C LEU A 161 -21.04 17.27 0.46
N ARG A 162 -21.96 17.99 -0.18
CA ARG A 162 -21.66 18.94 -1.25
C ARG A 162 -22.38 20.26 -0.96
N GLN A 163 -21.67 21.38 -1.04
CA GLN A 163 -22.28 22.71 -0.96
C GLN A 163 -23.05 23.01 -2.26
#